data_AF-A0A9P6JRK4-F1
#
_entry.id   AF-A0A9P6JRK4-F1
#
_cell.length_a   1.000
_cell.length_b   1.000
_cell.length_c   1.000
_cell.angle_alpha   90.00
_cell.angle_beta   90.00
_cell.angle_gamma   90.00
#
_symmetry.space_group_name_H-M   'P 1'
#
loop_
_entity.id
_entity.type
_entity.pdbx_description
1 polymer ?
#
loop_
_entity_poly.entity_id
_entity_poly.type
_entity_poly.pdbx_seq_one_letter_code
_entity_poly.pdbx_strand_id
1 'polypeptide(L)'
;MHGMGMGHHWGLYRRGPSRLLWFIIGAGAATWWIKKRDGHFGHCGPRPIDTALPQSSPSTDNGYAHNWHQRWHAHMNEAQRSMPTPPQVPADVPAEKTPVDFTPPPQVQYQAAPSYPQQQQQPQVNAAWGWDHEREHIERISKQATDAMVDLTESTLESVLATAESLKAKLAEQRAQREKQQKLIDRQLEEQRKNPPRLV
;
A
#
# COMPACT_ATOMS: atom_id res chain seq x y z
N MET A 1 -37.68 39.05 3.10
CA MET A 1 -37.67 37.67 2.55
C MET A 1 -36.26 37.13 2.71
N HIS A 2 -36.09 36.18 3.63
CA HIS A 2 -34.78 35.67 4.07
C HIS A 2 -34.36 34.50 3.18
N GLY A 3 -33.22 34.63 2.48
CA GLY A 3 -32.58 33.53 1.75
C GLY A 3 -31.58 32.82 2.65
N MET A 4 -31.91 31.60 3.09
CA MET A 4 -31.03 30.74 3.86
C MET A 4 -29.94 30.14 2.93
N GLY A 5 -28.71 30.59 3.10
CA GLY A 5 -27.54 30.01 2.43
C GLY A 5 -27.23 28.62 3.01
N MET A 6 -27.54 27.57 2.25
CA MET A 6 -27.10 26.21 2.52
C MET A 6 -25.62 26.10 2.16
N GLY A 7 -24.75 26.36 3.14
CA GLY A 7 -23.32 26.12 3.03
C GLY A 7 -23.09 24.64 2.76
N HIS A 8 -22.56 24.31 1.59
CA HIS A 8 -22.11 22.96 1.28
C HIS A 8 -20.83 22.67 2.05
N HIS A 9 -20.97 22.12 3.25
CA HIS A 9 -19.90 21.47 3.99
C HIS A 9 -19.56 20.14 3.30
N TRP A 10 -18.83 20.22 2.19
CA TRP A 10 -18.12 19.08 1.64
C TRP A 10 -17.04 18.70 2.64
N GLY A 11 -17.40 17.75 3.51
CA GLY A 11 -16.53 17.18 4.51
C GLY A 11 -15.19 16.85 3.88
N LEU A 12 -14.16 17.52 4.40
CA LEU A 12 -12.78 17.11 4.36
C LEU A 12 -12.69 15.69 4.93
N TYR A 13 -13.02 14.69 4.12
CA TYR A 13 -12.62 13.31 4.34
C TYR A 13 -11.11 13.31 4.23
N ARG A 14 -10.49 13.58 5.37
CA ARG A 14 -9.12 13.23 5.68
C ARG A 14 -8.91 11.80 5.20
N ARG A 15 -8.30 11.65 4.02
CA ARG A 15 -7.63 10.45 3.53
C ARG A 15 -6.59 10.10 4.59
N GLY A 16 -7.04 9.41 5.63
CA GLY A 16 -6.20 9.10 6.77
C GLY A 16 -5.02 8.24 6.35
N PRO A 17 -3.87 8.33 7.03
CA PRO A 17 -2.71 7.48 6.82
C PRO A 17 -2.96 5.97 7.10
N SER A 18 -4.21 5.54 7.31
CA SER A 18 -4.54 4.15 7.65
C SER A 18 -4.35 3.17 6.51
N ARG A 19 -4.32 3.63 5.25
CA ARG A 19 -4.07 2.72 4.11
C ARG A 19 -2.65 2.23 4.10
N LEU A 20 -1.67 3.13 4.29
CA LEU A 20 -0.26 2.76 4.38
C LEU A 20 -0.01 1.83 5.57
N LEU A 21 -0.63 2.13 6.72
CA LEU A 21 -0.58 1.25 7.89
C LEU A 21 -1.10 -0.16 7.56
N TRP A 22 -2.21 -0.25 6.83
CA TRP A 22 -2.80 -1.54 6.46
C TRP A 22 -1.96 -2.30 5.42
N PHE A 23 -1.32 -1.60 4.50
CA PHE A 23 -0.34 -2.21 3.59
C PHE A 23 0.88 -2.76 4.33
N ILE A 24 1.44 -2.02 5.31
CA ILE A 24 2.61 -2.49 6.08
C ILE A 24 2.25 -3.70 6.93
N ILE A 25 1.09 -3.68 7.59
CA ILE A 25 0.61 -4.84 8.37
C ILE A 25 0.38 -6.05 7.47
N GLY A 26 -0.26 -5.87 6.31
CA GLY A 26 -0.47 -6.93 5.32
C GLY A 26 0.83 -7.50 4.76
N ALA A 27 1.77 -6.64 4.37
CA ALA A 27 3.07 -7.04 3.84
C ALA A 27 3.92 -7.78 4.89
N GLY A 28 3.91 -7.31 6.15
CA GLY A 28 4.58 -7.98 7.26
C GLY A 28 3.99 -9.36 7.55
N ALA A 29 2.67 -9.48 7.56
CA ALA A 29 1.99 -10.76 7.75
C ALA A 29 2.28 -11.76 6.62
N ALA A 30 2.28 -11.31 5.36
CA ALA A 30 2.61 -12.16 4.20
C ALA A 30 4.07 -12.65 4.27
N THR A 31 5.01 -11.77 4.61
CA THR A 31 6.43 -12.10 4.76
C THR A 31 6.65 -13.10 5.90
N TRP A 32 5.98 -12.89 7.04
CA TRP A 32 6.05 -13.84 8.16
C TRP A 32 5.43 -15.20 7.82
N TRP A 33 4.33 -15.22 7.08
CA TRP A 33 3.69 -16.46 6.64
C TRP A 33 4.57 -17.28 5.70
N ILE A 34 5.23 -16.63 4.74
CA ILE A 34 6.20 -17.26 3.84
C ILE A 34 7.38 -17.81 4.65
N LYS A 35 8.01 -16.96 5.48
CA LYS A 35 9.15 -17.35 6.32
C LYS A 35 8.83 -18.47 7.31
N LYS A 36 7.60 -18.51 7.86
CA LYS A 36 7.16 -19.56 8.79
C LYS A 36 6.98 -20.92 8.10
N ARG A 37 6.67 -20.92 6.79
CA ARG A 37 6.55 -22.17 6.01
C ARG A 37 7.90 -22.68 5.51
N ASP A 38 8.87 -21.81 5.30
CA ASP A 38 10.21 -22.21 4.83
C ASP A 38 10.99 -23.08 5.84
N GLY A 39 10.55 -23.14 7.11
CA GLY A 39 11.11 -24.03 8.13
C GLY A 39 10.92 -25.54 7.86
N HIS A 40 10.08 -25.93 6.89
CA HIS A 40 9.89 -27.34 6.48
C HIS A 40 10.30 -27.64 5.03
N PHE A 41 10.74 -26.65 4.25
CA PHE A 41 11.14 -26.83 2.84
C PHE A 41 12.66 -26.84 2.60
N GLY A 42 13.46 -27.04 3.66
CA GLY A 42 14.94 -27.12 3.60
C GLY A 42 15.54 -28.28 2.78
N HIS A 43 14.75 -29.00 1.99
CA HIS A 43 15.22 -30.09 1.11
C HIS A 43 15.03 -29.82 -0.39
N CYS A 44 14.51 -28.66 -0.79
CA CYS A 44 14.45 -28.25 -2.19
C CYS A 44 15.51 -27.18 -2.48
N GLY A 45 16.79 -27.53 -2.29
CA GLY A 45 17.86 -26.82 -2.97
C GLY A 45 17.70 -26.98 -4.49
N PRO A 46 18.29 -26.09 -5.31
CA PRO A 46 18.36 -26.27 -6.75
C PRO A 46 19.01 -27.63 -7.00
N ARG A 47 18.25 -28.58 -7.54
CA ARG A 47 18.84 -29.84 -7.98
C ARG A 47 19.81 -29.50 -9.11
N PRO A 48 21.06 -29.98 -9.09
CA PRO A 48 21.88 -29.96 -10.28
C PRO A 48 21.09 -30.61 -11.42
N ILE A 49 21.16 -30.01 -12.60
CA ILE A 49 20.45 -30.46 -13.80
C ILE A 49 21.05 -31.81 -14.21
N ASP A 50 20.55 -32.89 -13.63
CA ASP A 50 20.87 -34.23 -14.11
C ASP A 50 20.02 -34.51 -15.33
N THR A 51 20.73 -34.54 -16.45
CA THR A 51 20.21 -34.75 -17.78
C THR A 51 19.98 -36.25 -17.97
N ALA A 52 18.83 -36.81 -17.58
CA ALA A 52 18.46 -38.18 -17.96
C ALA A 52 16.96 -38.49 -17.85
N LEU A 53 16.31 -38.46 -19.02
CA LEU A 53 15.22 -39.33 -19.51
C LEU A 53 13.85 -39.45 -18.78
N PRO A 54 12.76 -39.73 -19.53
CA PRO A 54 11.39 -39.61 -19.04
C PRO A 54 10.88 -40.95 -18.49
N GLN A 55 10.39 -40.95 -17.25
CA GLN A 55 9.60 -42.08 -16.76
C GLN A 55 8.33 -41.57 -16.09
N SER A 56 7.23 -41.72 -16.84
CA SER A 56 5.86 -41.54 -16.43
C SER A 56 5.57 -42.29 -15.13
N SER A 57 5.20 -41.55 -14.08
CA SER A 57 4.54 -42.09 -12.90
C SER A 57 3.24 -41.31 -12.67
N PRO A 58 2.10 -41.99 -12.43
CA PRO A 58 0.81 -41.32 -12.27
C PRO A 58 0.76 -40.57 -10.93
N SER A 59 0.52 -39.27 -11.03
CA SER A 59 0.42 -38.33 -9.93
C SER A 59 -0.85 -38.56 -9.11
N THR A 60 -0.73 -39.22 -7.96
CA THR A 60 -1.77 -39.30 -6.93
C THR A 60 -1.48 -38.28 -5.82
N ASP A 61 -1.46 -36.97 -6.11
CA ASP A 61 -1.60 -35.95 -5.06
C ASP A 61 -1.97 -34.56 -5.60
N ASN A 62 -3.18 -34.43 -6.15
CA ASN A 62 -3.76 -33.14 -6.56
C ASN A 62 -5.13 -32.89 -5.91
N GLY A 63 -5.35 -33.39 -4.70
CA GLY A 63 -6.63 -33.25 -3.99
C GLY A 63 -6.86 -31.87 -3.35
N TYR A 64 -5.80 -31.15 -2.99
CA TYR A 64 -5.92 -29.92 -2.19
C TYR A 64 -5.93 -28.63 -3.03
N ALA A 65 -5.40 -28.64 -4.25
CA ALA A 65 -5.32 -27.46 -5.09
C ALA A 65 -6.61 -27.14 -5.85
N HIS A 66 -7.57 -28.06 -5.98
CA HIS A 66 -8.80 -27.78 -6.74
C HIS A 66 -9.96 -27.23 -5.89
N ASN A 67 -9.89 -27.36 -4.56
CA ASN A 67 -11.00 -26.99 -3.66
C ASN A 67 -10.97 -25.49 -3.28
N TRP A 68 -9.79 -24.88 -3.17
CA TRP A 68 -9.69 -23.47 -2.74
C TRP A 68 -10.30 -22.48 -3.74
N HIS A 69 -10.20 -22.74 -5.04
CA HIS A 69 -10.80 -21.90 -6.07
C HIS A 69 -12.34 -21.93 -6.02
N GLN A 70 -12.95 -23.11 -5.86
CA GLN A 70 -14.41 -23.23 -5.76
C GLN A 70 -14.97 -22.57 -4.50
N ARG A 71 -14.28 -22.72 -3.37
CA ARG A 71 -14.70 -22.09 -2.10
C ARG A 71 -14.59 -20.56 -2.14
N TRP A 72 -13.60 -20.02 -2.85
CA TRP A 72 -13.45 -18.57 -3.00
C TRP A 72 -14.56 -17.95 -3.85
N HIS A 73 -14.93 -18.59 -4.97
CA HIS A 73 -16.04 -18.12 -5.81
C HIS A 73 -17.40 -18.15 -5.08
N ALA A 74 -17.64 -19.15 -4.21
CA ALA A 74 -18.85 -19.21 -3.40
C ALA A 74 -18.94 -18.02 -2.42
N HIS A 75 -17.83 -17.63 -1.80
CA HIS A 75 -17.80 -16.53 -0.83
C HIS A 75 -17.96 -15.15 -1.49
N MET A 76 -17.45 -14.98 -2.72
CA MET A 76 -17.60 -13.73 -3.50
C MET A 76 -19.05 -13.49 -3.95
N ASN A 77 -19.76 -14.54 -4.38
CA ASN A 77 -21.15 -14.42 -4.81
C ASN A 77 -22.11 -14.08 -3.67
N GLU A 78 -21.86 -14.59 -2.45
CA GLU A 78 -22.66 -14.25 -1.26
C GLU A 78 -22.48 -12.77 -0.90
N ALA A 79 -21.25 -12.26 -0.94
CA ALA A 79 -20.95 -10.86 -0.63
C ALA A 79 -21.54 -9.86 -1.65
N GLN A 80 -21.67 -10.27 -2.92
CA GLN A 80 -22.35 -9.45 -3.93
C GLN A 80 -23.87 -9.37 -3.72
N ARG A 81 -24.49 -10.40 -3.15
CA ARG A 81 -25.94 -10.42 -2.88
C ARG A 81 -26.34 -9.57 -1.68
N SER A 82 -25.41 -9.27 -0.77
CA SER A 82 -25.66 -8.46 0.43
C SER A 82 -25.43 -6.96 0.24
N MET A 83 -25.06 -6.49 -0.95
CA MET A 83 -24.93 -5.05 -1.19
C MET A 83 -26.33 -4.43 -1.32
N PRO A 84 -26.66 -3.40 -0.52
CA PRO A 84 -27.93 -2.69 -0.67
C PRO A 84 -27.96 -2.06 -2.06
N THR A 85 -29.00 -2.40 -2.82
CA THR A 85 -29.28 -1.79 -4.12
C THR A 85 -29.24 -0.28 -3.96
N PRO A 86 -28.43 0.46 -4.76
CA PRO A 86 -28.36 1.90 -4.64
C PRO A 86 -29.78 2.49 -4.86
N PRO A 87 -30.18 3.50 -4.06
CA PRO A 87 -31.49 4.12 -4.20
C PRO A 87 -31.60 4.68 -5.62
N GLN A 88 -32.59 4.21 -6.37
CA GLN A 88 -32.87 4.73 -7.70
C GLN A 88 -33.32 6.18 -7.56
N VAL A 89 -32.54 7.09 -8.14
CA VAL A 89 -32.86 8.51 -8.19
C VAL A 89 -34.03 8.70 -9.16
N PRO A 90 -35.15 9.32 -8.76
CA PRO A 90 -36.26 9.59 -9.67
C PRO A 90 -35.80 10.48 -10.83
N ALA A 91 -36.21 10.11 -12.05
CA ALA A 91 -35.71 10.62 -13.32
C ALA A 91 -36.25 12.01 -13.75
N ASP A 92 -36.80 12.81 -12.84
CA ASP A 92 -37.41 14.09 -13.18
C ASP A 92 -36.56 15.27 -12.68
N VAL A 93 -35.52 15.62 -13.44
CA VAL A 93 -34.87 16.94 -13.31
C VAL A 93 -34.81 17.60 -14.70
N PRO A 94 -35.44 18.77 -14.89
CA PRO A 94 -35.42 19.48 -16.16
C PRO A 94 -34.00 20.00 -16.46
N ALA A 95 -33.56 19.73 -17.69
CA ALA A 95 -32.23 20.02 -18.19
C ALA A 95 -31.91 21.53 -18.18
N GLU A 96 -31.13 21.97 -17.18
CA GLU A 96 -30.55 23.31 -17.13
C GLU A 96 -29.25 23.33 -17.95
N LYS A 97 -29.31 23.97 -19.12
CA LYS A 97 -28.20 24.16 -20.05
C LYS A 97 -27.17 25.12 -19.43
N THR A 98 -26.17 24.57 -18.74
CA THR A 98 -24.93 25.31 -18.46
C THR A 98 -23.88 24.96 -19.52
N PRO A 99 -23.27 25.96 -20.19
CA PRO A 99 -22.14 25.74 -21.07
C PRO A 99 -20.89 25.54 -20.19
N VAL A 100 -20.69 24.30 -19.76
CA VAL A 100 -19.42 23.87 -19.19
C VAL A 100 -18.47 23.65 -20.36
N ASP A 101 -17.48 24.53 -20.47
CA ASP A 101 -16.32 24.39 -21.33
C ASP A 101 -15.50 23.18 -20.82
N PHE A 102 -15.96 22.00 -21.24
CA PHE A 102 -15.25 20.75 -21.07
C PHE A 102 -14.03 20.81 -21.99
N THR A 103 -12.89 21.23 -21.45
CA THR A 103 -11.62 20.76 -21.99
C THR A 103 -11.51 19.28 -21.61
N PRO A 104 -11.64 18.35 -22.56
CA PRO A 104 -11.57 16.93 -22.25
C PRO A 104 -10.16 16.60 -21.72
N PRO A 105 -10.02 15.77 -20.68
CA PRO A 105 -8.73 15.15 -20.40
C PRO A 105 -8.28 14.42 -21.67
N PRO A 106 -6.97 14.39 -21.99
CA PRO A 106 -6.47 13.76 -23.20
C PRO A 106 -6.99 12.32 -23.24
N GLN A 107 -7.95 12.10 -24.13
CA GLN A 107 -8.43 10.79 -24.49
C GLN A 107 -7.19 10.06 -25.00
N VAL A 108 -6.67 9.13 -24.21
CA VAL A 108 -5.76 8.12 -24.72
C VAL A 108 -6.61 7.33 -25.69
N GLN A 109 -6.60 7.74 -26.96
CA GLN A 109 -7.17 6.98 -28.04
C GLN A 109 -6.49 5.62 -27.98
N TYR A 110 -7.24 4.61 -27.53
CA TYR A 110 -6.93 3.22 -27.84
C TYR A 110 -7.14 3.08 -29.35
N GLN A 111 -6.15 3.53 -30.13
CA GLN A 111 -6.03 3.16 -31.53
C GLN A 111 -6.02 1.64 -31.55
N ALA A 112 -7.06 1.07 -32.15
CA ALA A 112 -7.06 -0.33 -32.53
C ALA A 112 -5.73 -0.61 -33.22
N ALA A 113 -4.98 -1.56 -32.65
CA ALA A 113 -3.66 -1.91 -33.14
C ALA A 113 -3.72 -2.09 -34.67
N PRO A 114 -2.86 -1.41 -35.45
CA PRO A 114 -2.78 -1.69 -36.87
C PRO A 114 -2.45 -3.16 -37.02
N SER A 115 -3.31 -3.89 -37.73
CA SER A 115 -3.01 -5.22 -38.23
C SER A 115 -1.83 -5.10 -39.18
N TYR A 116 -0.62 -5.21 -38.64
CA TYR A 116 0.59 -5.24 -39.44
C TYR A 116 0.52 -6.46 -40.37
N PRO A 117 0.77 -6.30 -41.68
CA PRO A 117 1.00 -7.44 -42.53
C PRO A 117 2.23 -8.18 -41.97
N GLN A 118 2.07 -9.49 -41.84
CA GLN A 118 3.11 -10.43 -41.46
C GLN A 118 4.25 -10.35 -42.49
N GLN A 119 5.17 -9.41 -42.31
CA GLN A 119 6.40 -9.35 -43.07
C GLN A 119 7.29 -10.50 -42.59
N GLN A 120 7.49 -11.45 -43.49
CA GLN A 120 8.44 -12.53 -43.36
C GLN A 120 9.79 -11.97 -42.89
N GLN A 121 10.25 -12.53 -41.77
CA GLN A 121 11.55 -12.27 -41.18
C GLN A 121 12.65 -12.55 -42.21
N GLN A 122 13.22 -11.48 -42.76
CA GLN A 122 14.61 -11.53 -43.22
C GLN A 122 15.51 -11.25 -42.01
N PRO A 123 16.60 -12.00 -41.81
CA PRO A 123 17.52 -11.77 -40.70
C PRO A 123 18.18 -10.39 -40.86
N GLN A 124 17.78 -9.44 -40.01
CA GLN A 124 18.38 -8.11 -39.91
C GLN A 124 19.78 -8.24 -39.31
N VAL A 125 20.78 -8.48 -40.16
CA VAL A 125 22.22 -8.52 -39.81
C VAL A 125 22.79 -7.17 -39.35
N ASN A 126 21.98 -6.10 -39.30
CA ASN A 126 22.41 -4.77 -38.86
C ASN A 126 22.03 -4.43 -37.41
N ALA A 127 21.35 -5.32 -36.67
CA ALA A 127 20.96 -5.07 -35.28
C ALA A 127 22.14 -5.14 -34.28
N ALA A 128 23.25 -5.79 -34.64
CA ALA A 128 24.37 -6.02 -33.73
C ALA A 128 25.06 -4.73 -33.25
N TRP A 129 25.20 -3.72 -34.12
CA TRP A 129 25.90 -2.48 -33.79
C TRP A 129 25.12 -1.54 -32.87
N GLY A 130 23.79 -1.60 -32.86
CA GLY A 130 22.95 -0.79 -31.97
C GLY A 130 22.87 -1.36 -30.54
N TRP A 131 22.89 -2.69 -30.42
CA TRP A 131 22.75 -3.38 -29.14
C TRP A 131 23.90 -3.10 -28.16
N ASP A 132 25.13 -2.98 -28.65
CA ASP A 132 26.29 -2.68 -27.79
C ASP A 132 26.20 -1.27 -27.18
N HIS A 133 25.78 -0.28 -27.98
CA HIS A 133 25.61 1.10 -27.52
C HIS A 133 24.42 1.24 -26.56
N GLU A 134 23.34 0.48 -26.79
CA GLU A 134 22.18 0.44 -25.89
C GLU A 134 22.51 -0.24 -24.57
N ARG A 135 23.33 -1.30 -24.60
CA ARG A 135 23.82 -1.98 -23.40
C ARG A 135 24.67 -1.07 -22.53
N GLU A 136 25.56 -0.29 -23.13
CA GLU A 136 26.38 0.68 -22.39
C GLU A 136 25.50 1.77 -21.72
N HIS A 137 24.47 2.24 -22.41
CA HIS A 137 23.53 3.21 -21.86
C HIS A 137 22.72 2.63 -20.69
N ILE A 138 22.24 1.39 -20.83
CA ILE A 138 21.52 0.67 -19.77
C ILE A 138 22.40 0.48 -18.54
N GLU A 139 23.69 0.17 -18.72
CA GLU A 139 24.63 0.04 -17.60
C GLU A 139 24.84 1.36 -16.84
N ARG A 140 24.88 2.50 -17.56
CA ARG A 140 24.97 3.82 -16.90
C ARG A 140 23.68 4.16 -16.15
N ILE A 141 22.53 3.92 -16.76
CA ILE A 141 21.23 4.14 -16.10
C ILE A 141 21.08 3.25 -14.88
N SER A 142 21.49 1.99 -14.94
CA SER A 142 21.36 1.06 -13.82
C SER A 142 22.25 1.46 -12.64
N LYS A 143 23.49 1.91 -12.90
CA LYS A 143 24.37 2.48 -11.87
C LYS A 143 23.74 3.73 -11.24
N GLN A 144 23.29 4.67 -12.06
CA GLN A 144 22.64 5.90 -11.58
C GLN A 144 21.36 5.63 -10.77
N ALA A 145 20.56 4.65 -11.18
CA ALA A 145 19.37 4.24 -10.44
C ALA A 145 19.74 3.61 -9.10
N THR A 146 20.82 2.82 -9.03
CA THR A 146 21.29 2.22 -7.79
C THR A 146 21.76 3.30 -6.82
N ASP A 147 22.55 4.28 -7.29
CA ASP A 147 23.02 5.39 -6.46
C ASP A 147 21.86 6.25 -5.96
N ALA A 148 20.90 6.61 -6.83
CA ALA A 148 19.71 7.35 -6.43
C ALA A 148 18.83 6.59 -5.43
N MET A 149 18.74 5.26 -5.54
CA MET A 149 18.04 4.44 -4.56
C MET A 149 18.77 4.44 -3.21
N VAL A 150 20.11 4.39 -3.21
CA VAL A 150 20.90 4.49 -1.98
C VAL A 150 20.63 5.84 -1.29
N ASP A 151 20.71 6.96 -2.01
CA ASP A 151 20.43 8.30 -1.46
C ASP A 151 19.00 8.44 -0.92
N LEU A 152 18.01 7.85 -1.61
CA LEU A 152 16.62 7.81 -1.15
C LEU A 152 16.45 6.96 0.12
N THR A 153 17.19 5.85 0.24
CA THR A 153 17.13 5.01 1.44
C THR A 153 17.83 5.66 2.63
N GLU A 154 18.93 6.38 2.39
CA GLU A 154 19.64 7.14 3.42
C GLU A 154 18.75 8.26 3.97
N SER A 155 18.18 9.09 3.10
CA SER A 155 17.27 10.16 3.51
C SER A 155 16.00 9.66 4.20
N THR A 156 15.45 8.51 3.78
CA THR A 156 14.31 7.89 4.46
C THR A 156 14.68 7.41 5.87
N LEU A 157 15.87 6.82 6.02
CA LEU A 157 16.37 6.36 7.33
C LEU A 157 16.60 7.55 8.26
N GLU A 158 17.20 8.64 7.79
CA GLU A 158 17.37 9.88 8.55
C GLU A 158 16.02 10.45 9.01
N SER A 159 15.00 10.46 8.15
CA SER A 159 13.65 10.90 8.50
C SER A 159 13.02 10.03 9.60
N VAL A 160 13.21 8.72 9.54
CA VAL A 160 12.74 7.79 10.59
C VAL A 160 13.50 8.00 11.90
N LEU A 161 14.81 8.23 11.86
CA LEU A 161 15.59 8.54 13.05
C LEU A 161 15.17 9.87 13.67
N ALA A 162 14.98 10.92 12.88
CA ALA A 162 14.51 12.22 13.34
C ALA A 162 13.13 12.12 14.01
N THR A 163 12.20 11.34 13.44
CA THR A 163 10.90 11.11 14.08
C THR A 163 11.04 10.32 15.39
N ALA A 164 11.91 9.32 15.45
CA ALA A 164 12.19 8.56 16.67
C ALA A 164 12.82 9.42 17.77
N GLU A 165 13.74 10.33 17.44
CA GLU A 165 14.31 11.28 18.38
C GLU A 165 13.26 12.25 18.92
N SER A 166 12.39 12.76 18.06
CA SER A 166 11.27 13.63 18.48
C SER A 166 10.32 12.91 19.46
N LEU A 167 10.09 11.60 19.26
CA LEU A 167 9.28 10.78 20.15
C LEU A 167 9.99 10.52 21.47
N LYS A 168 11.30 10.26 21.47
CA LYS A 168 12.09 10.14 22.70
C LYS A 168 12.06 11.44 23.51
N ALA A 169 12.21 12.60 22.86
CA ALA A 169 12.12 13.91 23.49
C ALA A 169 10.74 14.11 24.14
N LYS A 170 9.66 13.79 23.42
CA LYS A 170 8.30 13.82 23.98
C LYS A 170 8.10 12.86 25.16
N LEU A 171 8.68 11.67 25.12
CA LEU A 171 8.62 10.71 26.22
C LEU A 171 9.36 11.23 27.48
N ALA A 172 10.53 11.83 27.30
CA ALA A 172 11.28 12.45 28.38
C ALA A 172 10.52 13.64 28.98
N GLU A 173 9.92 14.49 28.15
CA GLU A 173 9.08 15.60 28.58
C GLU A 173 7.85 15.11 29.37
N GLN A 174 7.19 14.05 28.90
CA GLN A 174 6.04 13.47 29.59
C GLN A 174 6.41 12.93 30.97
N ARG A 175 7.60 12.32 31.11
CA ARG A 175 8.12 11.88 32.43
C ARG A 175 8.34 13.06 33.36
N ALA A 176 9.00 14.12 32.89
CA ALA A 176 9.21 15.34 33.66
C ALA A 176 7.88 16.02 34.08
N GLN A 177 6.85 15.93 33.23
CA GLN A 177 5.53 16.47 33.52
C GLN A 177 4.80 15.71 34.64
N ARG A 178 4.92 14.39 34.68
CA ARG A 178 4.35 13.58 35.78
C ARG A 178 5.00 13.91 37.12
N GLU A 179 6.32 14.08 37.14
CA GLU A 179 7.04 14.48 38.36
C GLU A 179 6.59 15.86 38.86
N LYS A 180 6.33 16.81 37.96
CA LYS A 180 5.77 18.12 38.32
C LYS A 180 4.37 18.01 38.91
N GLN A 181 3.49 17.20 38.32
CA GLN A 181 2.15 16.96 38.87
C GLN A 181 2.21 16.30 40.25
N GLN A 182 3.09 15.33 40.43
CA GLN A 182 3.26 14.66 41.71
C GLN A 182 3.76 15.63 42.79
N LYS A 183 4.72 16.49 42.48
CA LYS A 183 5.19 17.54 43.41
C LYS A 183 4.08 18.53 43.81
N LEU A 184 3.13 18.83 42.92
CA LEU A 184 2.01 19.71 43.26
C LEU A 184 1.02 19.03 44.22
N ILE A 185 0.72 17.75 43.99
CA ILE A 185 -0.13 16.96 44.89
C ILE A 185 0.52 16.84 46.27
N ASP A 186 1.82 16.52 46.31
CA ASP A 186 2.56 16.41 47.56
C ASP A 186 2.59 17.74 48.33
N ARG A 187 2.78 18.86 47.63
CA ARG A 187 2.73 20.21 48.24
C ARG A 187 1.34 20.51 48.82
N GLN A 188 0.26 20.19 48.10
CA GLN A 188 -1.10 20.37 48.58
C GLN A 188 -1.39 19.49 49.81
N LEU A 189 -0.89 18.24 49.81
CA LEU A 189 -1.02 17.34 50.94
C LEU A 189 -0.27 17.89 52.17
N GLU A 190 0.93 18.44 51.98
CA GLU A 190 1.71 19.04 53.06
C GLU A 190 1.02 20.28 53.66
N GLU A 191 0.39 21.12 52.82
CA GLU A 191 -0.43 22.25 53.28
C GLU A 191 -1.66 21.79 54.08
N GLN A 192 -2.34 20.73 53.64
CA GLN A 192 -3.44 20.12 54.39
C GLN A 192 -2.98 19.51 55.72
N ARG A 193 -1.78 18.91 55.77
CA ARG A 193 -1.21 18.40 57.03
C ARG A 193 -0.89 19.50 58.02
N LYS A 194 -0.53 20.71 57.55
CA LYS A 194 -0.26 21.88 58.41
C LYS A 194 -1.54 22.52 58.94
N ASN A 195 -2.64 22.48 58.17
CA ASN A 195 -3.95 23.00 58.57
C ASN A 195 -5.02 21.89 58.59
N PRO A 196 -5.01 21.01 59.60
CA PRO A 196 -6.04 19.98 59.70
C PRO A 196 -7.42 20.65 59.83
N PRO A 197 -8.45 20.16 59.12
CA PRO A 197 -9.79 20.71 59.21
C PRO A 197 -10.30 20.57 60.65
N ARG A 198 -10.54 21.71 61.31
CA ARG A 198 -11.24 21.75 62.60
C ARG A 198 -12.70 21.42 62.33
N LEU A 199 -13.08 20.18 62.63
CA LEU A 199 -14.48 19.77 62.70
C LEU A 199 -15.11 20.55 63.88
N VAL A 200 -16.10 21.38 63.56
CA VAL A 200 -16.88 22.19 64.52
C VAL A 200 -18.13 21.43 64.90
#